data_AF-A0A661PP33-F1
#
_entry.id   AF-A0A661PP33-F1
#
_cell.length_a   1.000
_cell.length_b   1.000
_cell.length_c   1.000
_cell.angle_alpha   90.00
_cell.angle_beta   90.00
_cell.angle_gamma   90.00
#
_symmetry.space_group_name_H-M   'P 1'
#
loop_
_entity.id
_entity.type
_entity.pdbx_description
1 polymer ?
#
loop_
_entity_poly.entity_id
_entity_poly.type
_entity_poly.pdbx_seq_one_letter_code
_entity_poly.pdbx_strand_id
1 'polypeptide(L)' 'MSSKDTSRPDWQTYFFQIARLVASRSTCLRRQVGAVIVKDNR' A
#
# COMPACT_ATOMS: atom_id res chain seq x y z
N MET A 1 10.98 -3.00 17.08
CA MET A 1 9.75 -2.18 17.12
C MET A 1 8.57 -3.11 16.93
N SER A 2 7.69 -3.10 17.93
CA SER A 2 6.46 -3.88 18.16
C SER A 2 6.04 -4.98 17.17
N SER A 3 6.04 -6.19 17.69
CA SER A 3 5.24 -7.36 17.33
C SER A 3 3.74 -7.03 17.13
N LYS A 4 3.08 -7.60 16.10
CA LYS A 4 1.84 -8.42 16.24
C LYS A 4 1.10 -8.80 14.93
N ASP A 5 0.69 -10.08 14.94
CA ASP A 5 -0.50 -10.73 14.40
C ASP A 5 -0.54 -11.29 12.96
N THR A 6 -0.42 -12.62 12.92
CA THR A 6 -0.61 -13.56 11.80
C THR A 6 -2.07 -13.65 11.31
N SER A 7 -2.85 -12.56 11.27
CA SER A 7 -4.24 -12.65 10.77
C SER A 7 -4.85 -11.43 10.06
N ARG A 8 -4.40 -10.18 10.27
CA ARG A 8 -4.83 -9.04 9.42
C ARG A 8 -3.88 -7.85 9.57
N PRO A 9 -3.32 -7.32 8.46
CA PRO A 9 -2.48 -6.12 8.54
C PRO A 9 -3.31 -4.92 9.02
N ASP A 10 -2.64 -3.98 9.71
CA ASP A 10 -3.20 -2.66 10.02
C ASP A 10 -3.63 -1.93 8.74
N TRP A 11 -4.62 -1.05 8.86
CA TRP A 11 -5.17 -0.29 7.74
C TRP A 11 -4.11 0.51 6.98
N GLN A 12 -3.18 1.16 7.69
CA GLN A 12 -2.12 1.92 7.01
C GLN A 12 -1.24 0.98 6.18
N THR A 13 -0.83 -0.14 6.77
CA THR A 13 0.02 -1.12 6.09
C THR A 13 -0.69 -1.73 4.88
N TYR A 14 -1.98 -2.03 5.00
CA TYR A 14 -2.82 -2.54 3.92
C TYR A 14 -2.88 -1.56 2.73
N PHE A 15 -3.26 -0.30 2.96
CA PHE A 15 -3.35 0.69 1.87
C PHE A 15 -1.98 1.03 1.27
N PHE A 16 -0.92 1.02 2.08
CA PHE A 16 0.44 1.25 1.58
C PHE A 16 0.91 0.11 0.66
N GLN A 17 0.56 -1.13 0.99
CA GLN A 17 0.83 -2.28 0.10
C GLN A 17 0.08 -2.16 -1.22
N ILE A 18 -1.18 -1.72 -1.19
CA ILE A 18 -1.95 -1.46 -2.42
C ILE A 18 -1.29 -0.36 -3.25
N ALA A 19 -0.87 0.75 -2.64
CA ALA A 19 -0.19 1.82 -3.36
C ALA A 19 1.09 1.33 -4.06
N ARG A 20 1.87 0.46 -3.40
CA ARG A 20 3.04 -0.19 -4.01
C ARG A 20 2.68 -1.15 -5.13
N LEU A 21 1.60 -1.91 -4.98
CA LEU A 21 1.10 -2.81 -6.02
C LEU A 21 0.64 -2.03 -7.27
N VAL A 22 -0.01 -0.88 -7.07
CA VAL A 22 -0.39 0.00 -8.18
C VAL A 22 0.86 0.60 -8.83
N ALA A 23 1.86 1.00 -8.04
CA ALA A 23 3.12 1.53 -8.54
C ALA A 23 3.86 0.52 -9.46
N SER A 24 3.83 -0.78 -9.15
CA SER A 24 4.51 -1.81 -9.95
C SER A 24 3.94 -1.97 -11.36
N ARG A 25 2.69 -1.51 -11.59
CA ARG A 25 2.05 -1.46 -12.92
C ARG A 25 2.42 -0.21 -13.72
N SER A 26 3.20 0.71 -13.15
CA SER A 26 3.68 1.88 -13.87
C SER A 26 4.68 1.47 -14.96
N THR A 27 4.50 2.03 -16.16
CA THR A 27 5.40 1.81 -17.32
C THR A 27 6.64 2.72 -17.29
N CYS A 28 6.72 3.65 -16.33
CA CYS A 28 7.86 4.54 -16.20
C CYS A 28 9.08 3.81 -15.63
N LEU A 29 10.18 3.76 -16.39
CA LEU A 29 11.43 3.09 -15.99
C LEU A 29 12.19 3.82 -14.88
N ARG A 30 11.98 5.13 -14.72
CA ARG A 30 12.75 5.96 -13.77
C ARG A 30 12.11 6.04 -12.39
N ARG A 31 10.78 6.15 -12.33
CA ARG A 31 10.02 6.26 -11.10
C ARG A 31 8.68 5.57 -11.28
N GLN A 32 8.51 4.45 -10.57
CA GLN A 32 7.25 3.75 -10.47
C GLN A 32 6.43 4.36 -9.34
N VAL A 33 5.43 5.16 -9.70
CA VAL A 33 4.59 5.90 -8.75
C VAL A 33 3.19 5.29 -8.74
N GLY A 34 2.62 5.14 -7.54
CA GLY A 34 1.25 4.71 -7.32
C GLY A 34 0.64 5.49 -6.15
N ALA A 35 -0.66 5.78 -6.24
CA ALA A 35 -1.41 6.49 -5.22
C ALA A 35 -2.75 5.80 -4.98
N VAL A 36 -3.23 5.88 -3.75
CA VAL A 36 -4.53 5.35 -3.32
C VAL A 36 -5.22 6.43 -2.51
N ILE A 37 -6.47 6.70 -2.83
CA ILE A 37 -7.34 7.59 -2.05
C ILE A 37 -8.14 6.70 -1.11
N VAL A 38 -8.13 7.04 0.17
CA VAL A 38 -8.86 6.32 1.22
C VAL A 38 -9.82 7.30 1.87
N LYS A 39 -11.07 6.89 2.07
CA LYS A 39 -12.07 7.67 2.81
C LYS A 39 -12.69 6.79 3.87
N ASP A 40 -12.65 7.17 5.14
CA ASP A 40 -13.23 6.37 6.23
C ASP A 40 -12.70 4.91 6.31
N ASN A 41 -11.42 4.70 5.98
CA ASN A 41 -10.81 3.37 5.85
C ASN A 41 -11.50 2.42 4.84
N ARG A 42 -12.05 2.98 3.75
CA ARG A 42 -12.54 2.27 2.56
C ARG A 42 -12.05 2.91 1.28
#